data_AF-A0A542B113-F1
#
_entry.id   AF-A0A542B113-F1
#
_cell.length_a   1.000
_cell.length_b   1.000
_cell.length_c   1.000
_cell.angle_alpha   90.00
_cell.angle_beta   90.00
_cell.angle_gamma   90.00
#
_symmetry.space_group_name_H-M   'P 1'
#
loop_
_entity.id
_entity.type
_entity.pdbx_description
1 polymer ?
#
loop_
_entity_poly.entity_id
_entity_poly.type
_entity_poly.pdbx_seq_one_letter_code
_entity_poly.pdbx_strand_id
1 'polypeptide(L)'
;MITEAKLSRIQEMAKADNPEIKHNITLVTDEDVAIFTRDMPGDELVLFGVLPSFGLDFKNLDEFKHKNKMIFFLMYKHDINEGYDAYRKLYNDTAAHVLRFEKWLFEQSEKFQGDCLFKDIDFRTFDADPVSNYKGFYGYMMHFDLKTK
;
A
#
# COMPACT_ATOMS: atom_id res chain seq x y z
N MET A 1 -12.07 13.02 2.78
CA MET A 1 -11.48 12.26 3.89
C MET A 1 -11.62 10.79 3.59
N ILE A 2 -10.50 10.06 3.57
CA ILE A 2 -10.47 8.61 3.43
C ILE A 2 -10.82 8.00 4.79
N THR A 3 -11.77 7.07 4.79
CA THR A 3 -12.18 6.32 5.99
C THR A 3 -11.69 4.87 5.86
N GLU A 4 -11.62 4.16 6.98
CA GLU A 4 -11.26 2.73 7.01
C GLU A 4 -12.14 1.90 6.07
N ALA A 5 -13.46 2.12 6.09
CA ALA A 5 -14.39 1.42 5.20
C ALA A 5 -14.12 1.70 3.70
N LYS A 6 -13.71 2.93 3.34
CA LYS A 6 -13.34 3.23 1.96
C LYS A 6 -12.03 2.55 1.57
N LEU A 7 -11.05 2.61 2.45
CA LEU A 7 -9.74 2.02 2.23
C LEU A 7 -9.85 0.49 2.08
N SER A 8 -10.54 -0.16 3.00
CA SER A 8 -10.83 -1.59 2.95
C SER A 8 -11.53 -1.97 1.64
N ARG A 9 -12.57 -1.22 1.23
CA ARG A 9 -13.25 -1.46 -0.06
C ARG A 9 -12.32 -1.33 -1.26
N ILE A 10 -11.44 -0.32 -1.29
CA ILE A 10 -10.45 -0.17 -2.36
C ILE A 10 -9.51 -1.38 -2.38
N GLN A 11 -9.03 -1.84 -1.23
CA GLN A 11 -8.15 -3.00 -1.13
C GLN A 11 -8.85 -4.31 -1.56
N GLU A 12 -10.11 -4.50 -1.20
CA GLU A 12 -10.91 -5.66 -1.63
C GLU A 12 -11.09 -5.68 -3.15
N MET A 13 -11.41 -4.54 -3.75
CA MET A 13 -11.55 -4.43 -5.20
C MET A 13 -10.20 -4.66 -5.91
N ALA A 14 -9.10 -4.17 -5.34
CA ALA A 14 -7.76 -4.40 -5.87
C ALA A 14 -7.35 -5.87 -5.83
N LYS A 15 -7.63 -6.56 -4.72
CA LYS A 15 -7.39 -8.00 -4.58
C LYS A 15 -8.24 -8.83 -5.54
N ALA A 16 -9.48 -8.41 -5.81
CA ALA A 16 -10.33 -9.07 -6.81
C ALA A 16 -9.76 -8.96 -8.23
N ASP A 17 -9.10 -7.84 -8.55
CA ASP A 17 -8.45 -7.62 -9.86
C ASP A 17 -7.07 -8.27 -9.97
N ASN A 18 -6.35 -8.40 -8.85
CA ASN A 18 -5.02 -9.01 -8.74
C ASN A 18 -5.03 -10.15 -7.71
N PRO A 19 -5.52 -11.36 -8.07
CA PRO A 19 -5.68 -12.50 -7.16
C PRO A 19 -4.38 -13.06 -6.56
N GLU A 20 -3.24 -12.61 -7.06
CA GLU A 20 -1.92 -12.84 -6.50
C GLU A 20 -1.75 -12.17 -5.13
N ILE A 21 -2.46 -11.08 -4.87
CA ILE A 21 -2.58 -10.46 -3.54
C ILE A 21 -3.36 -11.42 -2.63
N LYS A 22 -2.66 -12.10 -1.73
CA LYS A 22 -3.29 -13.08 -0.82
C LYS A 22 -3.95 -12.41 0.37
N HIS A 23 -3.38 -11.30 0.83
CA HIS A 23 -3.87 -10.58 2.00
C HIS A 23 -4.00 -9.09 1.70
N ASN A 24 -5.09 -8.50 2.17
CA ASN A 24 -5.25 -7.06 2.29
C ASN A 24 -5.44 -6.71 3.76
N ILE A 25 -4.59 -5.82 4.28
CA ILE A 25 -4.58 -5.45 5.70
C ILE A 25 -4.69 -3.94 5.78
N THR A 26 -5.65 -3.43 6.55
CA THR A 26 -5.70 -2.01 6.87
C THR A 26 -4.87 -1.74 8.11
N LEU A 27 -3.91 -0.81 8.01
CA LEU A 27 -3.02 -0.41 9.09
C LEU A 27 -3.47 0.94 9.62
N VAL A 28 -3.61 1.05 10.95
CA VAL A 28 -3.78 2.32 11.64
C VAL A 28 -2.43 2.79 12.17
N THR A 29 -1.59 1.84 12.61
CA THR A 29 -0.23 2.06 13.10
C THR A 29 0.73 0.99 12.57
N ASP A 30 2.04 1.26 12.61
CA ASP A 30 3.06 0.27 12.24
C ASP A 30 3.10 -0.94 13.19
N GLU A 31 2.58 -0.80 14.41
CA GLU A 31 2.51 -1.89 15.40
C GLU A 31 1.55 -3.00 14.97
N ASP A 32 0.52 -2.64 14.21
CA ASP A 32 -0.49 -3.56 13.69
C ASP A 32 0.11 -4.61 12.74
N VAL A 33 1.22 -4.28 12.06
CA VAL A 33 1.85 -5.15 11.07
C VAL A 33 2.25 -6.48 11.68
N ALA A 34 2.91 -6.47 12.84
CA ALA A 34 3.38 -7.69 13.49
C ALA A 34 2.20 -8.57 13.98
N ILE A 35 1.06 -7.95 14.32
CA ILE A 35 -0.15 -8.65 14.77
C ILE A 35 -0.77 -9.42 13.60
N PHE A 36 -0.92 -8.78 12.44
CA PHE A 36 -1.59 -9.38 11.29
C PHE A 36 -0.70 -10.33 10.48
N THR A 37 0.62 -10.22 10.59
CA THR A 37 1.55 -10.94 9.71
C THR A 37 2.34 -12.06 10.39
N ARG A 38 2.17 -12.24 11.71
CA ARG A 38 2.90 -13.25 12.50
C ARG A 38 2.83 -14.64 11.87
N ASP A 39 1.62 -15.09 11.55
CA ASP A 39 1.34 -16.46 11.12
C ASP A 39 1.24 -16.59 9.58
N MET A 40 1.61 -15.54 8.85
CA MET A 40 1.55 -15.52 7.38
C MET A 40 2.66 -16.37 6.76
N PRO A 41 2.37 -17.22 5.76
CA PRO A 41 3.39 -17.92 4.98
C PRO A 41 4.39 -16.97 4.31
N GLY A 42 5.61 -17.47 4.09
CA GLY A 42 6.59 -16.78 3.23
C GLY A 42 6.14 -16.76 1.77
N ASP A 43 6.68 -15.82 1.00
CA ASP A 43 6.44 -15.63 -0.44
C ASP A 43 4.98 -15.29 -0.83
N GLU A 44 4.16 -14.87 0.13
CA GLU A 44 2.83 -14.34 -0.15
C GLU A 44 2.86 -12.82 -0.36
N LEU A 45 2.17 -12.37 -1.41
CA LEU A 45 2.00 -10.95 -1.71
C LEU A 45 0.89 -10.35 -0.85
N VAL A 46 1.20 -9.24 -0.19
CA VAL A 46 0.30 -8.53 0.72
C VAL A 46 0.13 -7.09 0.29
N LEU A 47 -1.11 -6.62 0.33
CA LEU A 47 -1.47 -5.21 0.18
C LEU A 47 -1.83 -4.61 1.54
N PHE A 48 -0.91 -3.86 2.12
CA PHE A 48 -1.23 -3.01 3.27
C PHE A 48 -1.80 -1.68 2.78
N GLY A 49 -2.86 -1.21 3.42
CA GLY A 49 -3.43 0.12 3.20
C GLY A 49 -3.33 0.90 4.49
N VAL A 50 -2.74 2.09 4.46
CA VAL A 50 -2.58 2.90 5.66
C VAL A 50 -3.71 3.91 5.76
N LEU A 51 -4.39 3.95 6.91
CA LEU A 51 -5.37 4.98 7.17
C LEU A 51 -4.65 6.31 7.40
N PRO A 52 -4.87 7.35 6.57
CA PRO A 52 -4.27 8.65 6.80
C PRO A 52 -4.88 9.26 8.08
N SER A 53 -4.05 9.50 9.09
CA SER A 53 -4.47 10.20 10.30
C SER A 53 -4.24 11.71 10.13
N PHE A 54 -5.28 12.53 10.30
CA PHE A 54 -5.10 13.98 10.37
C PHE A 54 -4.59 14.35 11.76
N GLY A 55 -3.29 14.27 11.97
CA GLY A 55 -2.65 14.88 13.12
C GLY A 55 -2.53 16.39 12.87
N LEU A 56 -3.43 17.19 13.45
CA LEU A 56 -3.20 18.62 13.58
C LEU A 56 -1.86 18.81 14.30
N ASP A 57 -0.93 19.47 13.59
CA ASP A 57 0.17 20.22 14.18
C ASP A 57 1.43 19.44 14.64
N PHE A 58 2.13 18.72 13.76
CA PHE A 58 3.51 18.29 14.07
C PHE A 58 4.46 18.33 12.87
N LYS A 59 5.37 19.31 12.90
CA LYS A 59 6.62 19.30 12.14
C LYS A 59 7.53 18.21 12.74
N ASN A 60 8.01 17.27 11.93
CA ASN A 60 9.15 16.36 12.20
C ASN A 60 8.89 14.92 12.72
N LEU A 61 7.87 14.19 12.25
CA LEU A 61 7.85 12.73 12.40
C LEU A 61 7.58 12.04 11.07
N ASP A 62 8.48 11.13 10.68
CA ASP A 62 8.47 10.39 9.39
C ASP A 62 7.44 9.25 9.37
N GLU A 63 6.51 9.24 10.32
CA GLU A 63 5.49 8.22 10.46
C GLU A 63 4.36 8.44 9.43
N PHE A 64 3.88 7.36 8.81
CA PHE A 64 2.83 7.42 7.78
C PHE A 64 1.55 8.11 8.26
N LYS A 65 1.28 8.07 9.57
CA LYS A 65 0.18 8.76 10.23
C LYS A 65 0.23 10.29 10.10
N HIS A 66 1.32 10.89 9.61
CA HIS A 66 1.48 12.34 9.48
C HIS A 66 1.51 12.85 8.04
N LYS A 67 1.50 11.96 7.04
CA LYS A 67 1.55 12.34 5.62
C LYS A 67 0.11 12.52 5.12
N ASN A 68 -0.22 13.66 4.52
CA ASN A 68 -1.51 13.89 3.85
C ASN A 68 -1.58 13.13 2.51
N LYS A 69 -1.39 11.81 2.59
CA LYS A 69 -1.26 10.92 1.46
C LYS A 69 -2.11 9.68 1.68
N MET A 70 -2.63 9.15 0.58
CA MET A 70 -3.06 7.76 0.55
C MET A 70 -1.82 6.89 0.37
N ILE A 71 -1.60 5.93 1.26
CA ILE A 71 -0.41 5.09 1.24
C ILE A 71 -0.83 3.63 1.20
N PHE A 72 -0.19 2.88 0.31
CA PHE A 72 -0.29 1.44 0.21
C PHE A 72 1.09 0.83 0.24
N PHE A 73 1.25 -0.33 0.85
CA PHE A 73 2.43 -1.15 0.67
C PHE A 73 2.04 -2.42 -0.06
N LEU A 74 2.79 -2.74 -1.11
CA LEU A 74 2.65 -4.00 -1.83
C LEU A 74 3.95 -4.77 -1.70
N MET A 75 3.93 -5.86 -0.93
CA MET A 75 5.15 -6.48 -0.41
C MET A 75 5.02 -7.99 -0.28
N TYR A 76 6.13 -8.69 -0.38
CA TYR A 76 6.25 -10.11 -0.01
C TYR A 76 6.80 -10.26 1.39
N LYS A 77 6.28 -11.24 2.14
CA LYS A 77 6.96 -11.74 3.33
C LYS A 77 8.14 -12.59 2.87
N HIS A 78 9.35 -12.23 3.26
CA HIS A 78 10.53 -12.98 2.83
C HIS A 78 11.58 -12.97 3.93
N ASP A 79 12.10 -14.14 4.28
CA ASP A 79 13.07 -14.32 5.35
C ASP A 79 14.47 -14.35 4.74
N ILE A 80 15.19 -13.23 4.75
CA ILE A 80 16.48 -13.18 4.06
C ILE A 80 17.57 -13.91 4.84
N ASN A 81 17.98 -15.04 4.26
CA ASN A 81 19.33 -15.56 4.33
C ASN A 81 19.95 -15.74 2.92
N GLU A 82 19.33 -15.17 1.88
CA GLU A 82 19.71 -15.35 0.48
C GLU A 82 20.46 -14.13 -0.09
N GLY A 83 21.32 -14.37 -1.10
CA GLY A 83 22.19 -13.36 -1.69
C GLY A 83 21.48 -12.29 -2.53
N TYR A 84 22.26 -11.38 -3.12
CA TYR A 84 21.78 -10.20 -3.84
C TYR A 84 20.82 -10.50 -5.01
N ASP A 85 20.95 -11.65 -5.68
CA ASP A 85 20.09 -12.03 -6.80
C ASP A 85 18.64 -12.34 -6.36
N ALA A 86 18.47 -12.93 -5.17
CA ALA A 86 17.14 -13.21 -4.61
C ALA A 86 16.39 -11.91 -4.31
N TYR A 87 17.08 -10.93 -3.72
CA TYR A 87 16.56 -9.58 -3.52
C TYR A 87 16.11 -8.93 -4.82
N ARG A 88 16.98 -8.93 -5.85
CA ARG A 88 16.65 -8.30 -7.14
C ARG A 88 15.44 -8.95 -7.77
N LYS A 89 15.33 -10.28 -7.72
CA LYS A 89 14.17 -11.01 -8.22
C LYS A 89 12.89 -10.58 -7.48
N LEU A 90 12.92 -10.55 -6.14
CA LEU A 90 11.77 -10.14 -5.32
C LEU A 90 11.28 -8.73 -5.69
N TYR A 91 12.19 -7.75 -5.81
CA TYR A 91 11.80 -6.39 -6.18
C TYR A 91 11.30 -6.28 -7.62
N ASN A 92 11.82 -7.07 -8.56
CA ASN A 92 11.30 -7.12 -9.93
C ASN A 92 9.88 -7.73 -9.97
N ASP A 93 9.67 -8.84 -9.27
CA ASP A 93 8.39 -9.52 -9.20
C ASP A 93 7.34 -8.60 -8.55
N THR A 94 7.71 -7.93 -7.45
CA THR A 94 6.83 -6.96 -6.77
C THR A 94 6.53 -5.75 -7.67
N ALA A 95 7.51 -5.23 -8.41
CA ALA A 95 7.32 -4.07 -9.28
C ALA A 95 6.26 -4.34 -10.38
N ALA A 96 6.21 -5.56 -10.92
CA ALA A 96 5.19 -5.93 -11.88
C ALA A 96 3.77 -5.82 -11.29
N HIS A 97 3.60 -6.21 -10.02
CA HIS A 97 2.33 -6.08 -9.31
C HIS A 97 2.00 -4.62 -8.96
N VAL A 98 3.00 -3.80 -8.63
CA VAL A 98 2.86 -2.36 -8.39
C VAL A 98 2.32 -1.66 -9.63
N LEU A 99 2.93 -1.90 -10.80
CA LEU A 99 2.49 -1.33 -12.07
C LEU A 99 1.07 -1.78 -12.45
N ARG A 100 0.72 -3.03 -12.18
CA ARG A 100 -0.66 -3.53 -12.38
C ARG A 100 -1.65 -2.83 -11.46
N PHE A 101 -1.31 -2.67 -10.19
CA PHE A 101 -2.13 -1.98 -9.20
C PHE A 101 -2.31 -0.49 -9.53
N GLU A 102 -1.23 0.18 -9.94
CA GLU A 102 -1.25 1.57 -10.43
C GLU A 102 -2.22 1.70 -11.60
N LYS A 103 -2.04 0.90 -12.66
CA LYS A 103 -2.91 0.94 -13.84
C LYS A 103 -4.38 0.70 -13.46
N TRP A 104 -4.63 -0.28 -12.59
CA TRP A 104 -5.97 -0.56 -12.10
C TRP A 104 -6.56 0.65 -11.36
N LEU A 105 -5.81 1.30 -10.46
CA LEU A 105 -6.25 2.50 -9.75
C LEU A 105 -6.64 3.63 -10.71
N PHE A 106 -5.83 3.87 -11.75
CA PHE A 106 -6.14 4.86 -12.79
C PHE A 106 -7.45 4.51 -13.52
N GLU A 107 -7.62 3.26 -13.96
CA GLU A 107 -8.86 2.82 -14.62
C GLU A 107 -10.08 2.97 -13.71
N GLN A 108 -9.96 2.62 -12.42
CA GLN A 108 -11.06 2.81 -11.47
C GLN A 108 -11.35 4.30 -11.24
N SER A 109 -10.33 5.14 -11.20
CA SER A 109 -10.52 6.59 -11.05
C SER A 109 -11.35 7.20 -12.20
N GLU A 110 -11.17 6.69 -13.42
CA GLU A 110 -11.92 7.09 -14.60
C GLU A 110 -13.35 6.54 -14.58
N LYS A 111 -13.51 5.25 -14.25
CA LYS A 111 -14.82 4.57 -14.17
C LYS A 111 -15.73 5.17 -13.10
N PHE A 112 -15.14 5.58 -11.98
CA PHE A 112 -15.85 6.15 -10.83
C PHE A 112 -15.73 7.69 -10.77
N GLN A 113 -15.53 8.36 -11.91
CA GLN A 113 -15.56 9.83 -11.96
C GLN A 113 -16.89 10.35 -11.41
N GLY A 114 -16.83 11.03 -10.26
CA GLY A 114 -17.99 11.55 -9.53
C GLY A 114 -18.41 10.74 -8.31
N ASP A 115 -17.88 9.53 -8.12
CA ASP A 115 -18.20 8.69 -6.96
C ASP A 115 -17.36 9.08 -5.72
N CYS A 116 -17.92 8.82 -4.53
CA CYS A 116 -17.35 9.21 -3.25
C CYS A 116 -16.01 8.51 -2.93
N LEU A 117 -15.72 7.39 -3.60
CA LEU A 117 -14.64 6.47 -3.24
C LEU A 117 -13.25 7.03 -3.57
N PHE A 118 -13.06 7.56 -4.78
CA PHE A 118 -11.74 7.97 -5.29
C PHE A 118 -11.57 9.49 -5.43
N LYS A 119 -12.64 10.28 -5.20
CA LYS A 119 -12.63 11.73 -5.47
C LYS A 119 -11.52 12.51 -4.76
N ASP A 120 -11.13 12.05 -3.57
CA ASP A 120 -10.19 12.74 -2.68
C ASP A 120 -8.71 12.44 -3.01
N ILE A 121 -8.43 11.58 -4.00
CA ILE A 121 -7.06 11.16 -4.37
C ILE A 121 -6.61 11.95 -5.61
N ASP A 122 -5.39 12.48 -5.58
CA ASP A 122 -4.74 13.05 -6.77
C ASP A 122 -3.83 12.02 -7.45
N PHE A 123 -4.38 11.29 -8.41
CA PHE A 123 -3.67 10.22 -9.11
C PHE A 123 -2.43 10.69 -9.89
N ARG A 124 -2.27 11.99 -10.17
CA ARG A 124 -1.09 12.54 -10.85
C ARG A 124 0.16 12.55 -9.98
N THR A 125 -0.03 12.36 -8.68
CA THR A 125 1.05 12.38 -7.66
C THR A 125 1.48 10.96 -7.27
N PHE A 126 1.10 9.96 -8.07
CA PHE A 126 1.57 8.60 -7.88
C PHE A 126 3.09 8.57 -7.85
N ASP A 127 3.60 7.90 -6.83
CA ASP A 127 5.01 7.62 -6.68
C ASP A 127 5.19 6.34 -5.86
N ALA A 128 6.27 5.63 -6.12
CA ALA A 128 6.52 4.30 -5.60
C ALA A 128 7.99 4.13 -5.17
N ASP A 129 8.20 4.05 -3.86
CA ASP A 129 9.52 3.90 -3.26
C ASP A 129 9.77 2.43 -2.87
N PRO A 130 10.97 1.88 -3.13
CA PRO A 130 11.35 0.57 -2.62
C PRO A 130 11.47 0.61 -1.10
N VAL A 131 10.92 -0.39 -0.43
CA VAL A 131 11.00 -0.57 1.01
C VAL A 131 11.62 -1.92 1.32
N SER A 132 12.66 -1.89 2.14
CA SER A 132 13.37 -3.09 2.60
C SER A 132 13.08 -3.36 4.07
N ASN A 133 12.79 -4.62 4.38
CA ASN A 133 12.62 -5.12 5.74
C ASN A 133 11.59 -4.33 6.57
N TYR A 134 10.43 -4.07 5.99
CA TYR A 134 9.28 -3.57 6.73
C TYR A 134 8.72 -4.70 7.61
N LYS A 135 9.35 -4.92 8.77
CA LYS A 135 9.00 -5.99 9.72
C LYS A 135 9.02 -7.39 9.07
N GLY A 136 10.03 -7.68 8.25
CA GLY A 136 10.12 -8.95 7.50
C GLY A 136 9.46 -8.94 6.13
N PHE A 137 8.97 -7.78 5.68
CA PHE A 137 8.40 -7.59 4.34
C PHE A 137 9.30 -6.77 3.43
N TYR A 138 9.28 -7.09 2.14
CA TYR A 138 10.08 -6.44 1.10
C TYR A 138 9.19 -6.12 -0.11
N GLY A 139 9.33 -4.93 -0.68
CA GLY A 139 8.48 -4.51 -1.79
C GLY A 139 8.46 -3.00 -1.97
N TYR A 140 7.31 -2.43 -2.26
CA TYR A 140 7.18 -1.00 -2.53
C TYR A 140 6.13 -0.34 -1.66
N MET A 141 6.42 0.89 -1.25
CA MET A 141 5.44 1.85 -0.77
C MET A 141 4.95 2.66 -1.95
N MET A 142 3.65 2.64 -2.18
CA MET A 142 2.98 3.45 -3.19
C MET A 142 2.23 4.56 -2.46
N HIS A 143 2.40 5.80 -2.90
CA HIS A 143 1.66 6.92 -2.32
C HIS A 143 1.06 7.86 -3.36
N PHE A 144 -0.01 8.52 -2.93
CA PHE A 144 -0.70 9.57 -3.66
C PHE A 144 -1.00 10.70 -2.69
N ASP A 145 -0.84 11.94 -3.12
CA ASP A 145 -1.33 13.08 -2.38
C ASP A 145 -2.86 13.08 -2.35
N LEU A 146 -3.41 13.42 -1.20
CA LEU A 146 -4.85 13.65 -1.07
C LEU A 146 -5.15 15.10 -1.46
N LYS A 147 -6.18 15.30 -2.28
CA LYS A 147 -6.65 16.64 -2.64
C LYS A 147 -7.05 17.37 -1.36
N THR A 148 -6.31 18.42 -1.03
CA THR A 148 -6.73 19.38 -0.01
C THR A 148 -7.98 20.09 -0.52
N LYS A 149 -9.01 20.13 0.33
CA LYS A 149 -10.18 20.99 0.10
C LYS A 149 -9.80 22.44 0.32
#